data_AF-A0A522NF87-F1
#
_entry.id   AF-A0A522NF87-F1
#
_cell.length_a   1.000
_cell.length_b   1.000
_cell.length_c   1.000
_cell.angle_alpha   90.00
_cell.angle_beta   90.00
_cell.angle_gamma   90.00
#
_symmetry.space_group_name_H-M   'P 1'
#
loop_
_entity.id
_entity.type
_entity.pdbx_description
1 polymer ?
#
loop_
_entity_poly.entity_id
_entity_poly.type
_entity_poly.pdbx_seq_one_letter_code
_entity_poly.pdbx_strand_id
1 'polypeptide(L)'
;MKLPLALLAPWRFNLTGTRWLALGLVLLAVFGAAGWACFMHTANWWVGSAAIAGVFEAMLWNSVFSYMVLPAIDAHQLRLPGMQRSLFVGWAFYGVLSLLLPAIGIGLWVGKVAVIAVFVGLFCLAGLLWALLPRYLGIVVYAPFYAAAVHARSLLSLGHSGFLIWALPLALLLLLLAMARVHRLVVASEPYVSGRHGPPVLRIGRGIGGAFAAGRGRYGSRAIAARPDWMQARASLRGCGPGHPVASLRLALGGSLMPTSVMGWLHRKMAMLAIIFAVCGFMLWQTLGRAFQGSPTIDRHTSQLLVLSMLGGFVSASMVFNCGIELLQRWRKSSAELPLLALLPGLRSGGFDVKRHLLWAILLPPLRIQLVLMAVLLALATSLHVDTSMKFYVLASQASATVALVAYTLFVTGGQTAGRWANLGIGLFWGVLLTFPLFVSGLDLHPANLAMTRLTVLFDAGWILLIALLAWLGRRGWRGLQQRPHPFLPN
;
A
#
# COMPACT_ATOMS: atom_id res chain seq x y z
N MET A 1 -5.31 -4.73 36.38
CA MET A 1 -4.99 -4.32 34.99
C MET A 1 -5.41 -2.87 34.82
N LYS A 2 -4.55 -1.97 34.30
CA LYS A 2 -4.92 -0.54 34.15
C LYS A 2 -5.62 -0.34 32.81
N LEU A 3 -6.96 -0.40 32.81
CA LEU A 3 -7.83 -0.17 31.65
C LEU A 3 -7.47 1.08 30.79
N PRO A 4 -7.13 2.25 31.38
CA PRO A 4 -6.70 3.40 30.58
C PRO A 4 -5.41 3.17 29.79
N LEU A 5 -4.52 2.30 30.29
CA LEU A 5 -3.26 1.97 29.62
C LEU A 5 -3.49 1.05 28.42
N ALA A 6 -4.49 0.16 28.49
CA ALA A 6 -4.92 -0.68 27.37
C ALA A 6 -5.57 0.15 26.25
N LEU A 7 -6.42 1.12 26.60
CA LEU A 7 -7.07 2.02 25.64
C LEU A 7 -6.07 2.96 24.95
N LEU A 8 -5.08 3.47 25.69
CA LEU A 8 -4.07 4.37 25.13
C LEU A 8 -2.95 3.64 24.37
N ALA A 9 -2.87 2.32 24.46
CA ALA A 9 -1.78 1.54 23.88
C ALA A 9 -1.58 1.78 22.36
N PRO A 10 -2.61 1.71 21.49
CA PRO A 10 -2.41 1.88 20.05
C PRO A 10 -1.88 3.28 19.74
N TRP A 11 -2.31 4.28 20.50
CA TRP A 11 -1.89 5.65 20.31
C TRP A 11 -0.47 5.84 20.81
N ARG A 12 -0.14 5.36 22.01
CA ARG A 12 1.20 5.51 22.61
C ARG A 12 2.30 4.85 21.78
N PHE A 13 2.07 3.64 21.28
CA PHE A 13 3.09 2.87 20.55
C PHE A 13 3.18 3.25 19.06
N ASN A 14 2.19 3.98 18.53
CA ASN A 14 2.26 4.53 17.19
C ASN A 14 2.98 5.88 17.16
N LEU A 15 3.70 6.10 16.06
CA LEU A 15 4.29 7.40 15.76
C LEU A 15 3.22 8.49 15.67
N THR A 16 3.61 9.72 15.96
CA THR A 16 2.74 10.90 15.75
C THR A 16 2.14 10.93 14.33
N GLY A 17 2.93 10.59 13.30
CA GLY A 17 2.43 10.56 11.92
C GLY A 17 1.37 9.50 11.64
N THR A 18 1.47 8.30 12.24
CA THR A 18 0.46 7.25 12.05
C THR A 18 -0.82 7.53 12.84
N ARG A 19 -0.75 8.28 13.95
CA ARG A 19 -1.95 8.76 14.68
C ARG A 19 -2.79 9.70 13.82
N TRP A 20 -2.15 10.65 13.16
CA TRP A 20 -2.84 11.58 12.24
C TRP A 20 -3.35 10.87 11.00
N LEU A 21 -2.61 9.87 10.50
CA LEU A 21 -3.10 9.02 9.41
C LEU A 21 -4.37 8.27 9.84
N ALA A 22 -4.37 7.69 11.04
CA ALA A 22 -5.54 7.02 11.60
C ALA A 22 -6.75 7.95 11.67
N LEU A 23 -6.56 9.17 12.20
CA LEU A 23 -7.61 10.18 12.24
C LEU A 23 -8.13 10.51 10.83
N GLY A 24 -7.22 10.74 9.88
CA GLY A 24 -7.58 11.02 8.49
C GLY A 24 -8.39 9.88 7.84
N LEU A 25 -7.97 8.62 8.04
CA LEU A 25 -8.69 7.45 7.53
C LEU A 25 -10.08 7.30 8.16
N VAL A 26 -10.22 7.54 9.47
CA VAL A 26 -11.52 7.51 10.15
C VAL A 26 -12.44 8.61 9.65
N LEU A 27 -11.94 9.85 9.52
CA LEU A 27 -12.74 10.96 8.97
C LEU A 27 -13.18 10.66 7.53
N LEU A 28 -12.28 10.10 6.71
CA LEU A 28 -12.63 9.67 5.34
C LEU A 28 -13.64 8.53 5.31
N ALA A 29 -13.56 7.57 6.23
CA ALA A 29 -14.55 6.52 6.37
C ALA A 29 -15.94 7.09 6.69
N VAL A 30 -16.01 7.97 7.69
CA VAL A 30 -17.27 8.58 8.16
C VAL A 30 -17.86 9.52 7.11
N PHE A 31 -17.10 10.52 6.65
CA PHE A 31 -17.60 11.48 5.66
C PHE A 31 -17.82 10.85 4.28
N GLY A 32 -16.98 9.89 3.90
CA GLY A 32 -17.17 9.14 2.66
C GLY A 32 -18.45 8.30 2.70
N ALA A 33 -18.70 7.57 3.78
CA ALA A 33 -19.90 6.75 3.94
C ALA A 33 -21.18 7.61 4.08
N ALA A 34 -21.11 8.73 4.80
CA ALA A 34 -22.21 9.68 4.94
C ALA A 34 -22.50 10.41 3.62
N GLY A 35 -21.47 10.92 2.93
CA GLY A 35 -21.61 11.53 1.62
C GLY A 35 -22.25 10.56 0.62
N TRP A 36 -21.81 9.30 0.63
CA TRP A 36 -22.44 8.26 -0.18
C TRP A 36 -23.93 8.11 0.10
N ALA A 37 -24.32 8.02 1.37
CA ALA A 37 -25.71 7.90 1.77
C ALA A 37 -26.55 9.11 1.33
N CYS A 38 -25.99 10.33 1.43
CA CYS A 38 -26.70 11.56 1.07
C CYS A 38 -26.88 11.74 -0.44
N PHE A 39 -25.90 11.35 -1.25
CA PHE A 39 -25.93 11.55 -2.71
C PHE A 39 -26.52 10.36 -3.47
N MET A 40 -26.73 9.22 -2.81
CA MET A 40 -27.37 8.05 -3.41
C MET A 40 -28.87 8.06 -3.25
N HIS A 41 -29.59 8.19 -4.36
CA HIS A 41 -31.05 8.08 -4.39
C HIS A 41 -31.56 6.64 -4.59
N THR A 42 -30.69 5.63 -4.47
CA THR A 42 -31.07 4.22 -4.67
C THR A 42 -31.37 3.52 -3.34
N ALA A 43 -32.28 2.53 -3.36
CA ALA A 43 -32.61 1.71 -2.19
C ALA A 43 -31.41 0.93 -1.60
N ASN A 44 -30.29 0.86 -2.32
CA ASN A 44 -29.07 0.16 -1.93
C ASN A 44 -27.94 1.10 -1.50
N TRP A 45 -28.24 2.35 -1.14
CA TRP A 45 -27.25 3.34 -0.68
C TRP A 45 -26.30 2.75 0.39
N TRP A 46 -26.83 1.99 1.34
CA TRP A 46 -26.10 1.40 2.46
C TRP A 46 -24.97 0.43 2.06
N VAL A 47 -25.08 -0.21 0.88
CA VAL A 47 -24.09 -1.15 0.37
C VAL A 47 -22.76 -0.43 0.08
N GLY A 48 -22.82 0.72 -0.59
CA GLY A 48 -21.62 1.50 -0.88
C GLY A 48 -21.07 2.22 0.35
N SER A 49 -21.94 2.70 1.25
CA SER A 49 -21.50 3.25 2.55
C SER A 49 -20.73 2.20 3.36
N ALA A 50 -21.22 0.95 3.40
CA ALA A 50 -20.53 -0.16 4.06
C ALA A 50 -19.20 -0.52 3.36
N ALA A 51 -19.15 -0.51 2.03
CA ALA A 51 -17.93 -0.73 1.26
C ALA A 51 -16.86 0.33 1.54
N ILE A 52 -17.24 1.61 1.56
CA ILE A 52 -16.35 2.72 1.88
C ILE A 52 -15.79 2.58 3.29
N ALA A 53 -16.67 2.34 4.27
CA ALA A 53 -16.26 2.09 5.65
C ALA A 53 -15.30 0.90 5.74
N GLY A 54 -15.63 -0.23 5.10
CA GLY A 54 -14.79 -1.42 5.06
C GLY A 54 -13.40 -1.17 4.46
N VAL A 55 -13.29 -0.45 3.34
CA VAL A 55 -11.99 -0.15 2.70
C VAL A 55 -11.08 0.66 3.63
N PHE A 56 -11.61 1.73 4.24
CA PHE A 56 -10.82 2.57 5.14
C PHE A 56 -10.48 1.86 6.45
N GLU A 57 -11.38 1.03 6.98
CA GLU A 57 -11.11 0.16 8.12
C GLU A 57 -10.01 -0.87 7.78
N ALA A 58 -10.05 -1.49 6.61
CA ALA A 58 -8.97 -2.38 6.16
C ALA A 58 -7.61 -1.66 6.10
N MET A 59 -7.59 -0.41 5.63
CA MET A 59 -6.38 0.43 5.63
C MET A 59 -5.89 0.75 7.04
N LEU A 60 -6.79 1.02 7.98
CA LEU A 60 -6.51 1.27 9.38
C LEU A 60 -5.90 0.05 10.06
N TRP A 61 -6.49 -1.13 9.84
CA TRP A 61 -6.00 -2.41 10.38
C TRP A 61 -4.65 -2.81 9.77
N ASN A 62 -4.45 -2.55 8.48
CA ASN A 62 -3.18 -2.76 7.80
C ASN A 62 -2.07 -1.82 8.32
N SER A 63 -2.38 -0.53 8.52
CA SER A 63 -1.36 0.53 8.64
C SER A 63 -1.23 1.14 10.04
N VAL A 64 -2.14 0.88 10.97
CA VAL A 64 -2.14 1.50 12.32
C VAL A 64 -2.17 0.44 13.40
N PHE A 65 -3.18 -0.44 13.35
CA PHE A 65 -3.36 -1.45 14.39
C PHE A 65 -2.43 -2.64 14.25
N SER A 66 -2.00 -2.99 13.03
CA SER A 66 -1.01 -4.06 12.84
C SER A 66 0.28 -3.80 13.64
N TYR A 67 0.70 -2.54 13.80
CA TYR A 67 1.91 -2.18 14.53
C TYR A 67 1.90 -2.54 16.01
N MET A 68 0.73 -2.80 16.62
CA MET A 68 0.62 -3.26 18.00
C MET A 68 1.24 -4.65 18.21
N VAL A 69 1.45 -5.41 17.13
CA VAL A 69 2.17 -6.69 17.19
C VAL A 69 3.64 -6.51 17.56
N LEU A 70 4.28 -5.41 17.14
CA LEU A 70 5.69 -5.15 17.45
C LEU A 70 5.95 -5.04 18.97
N PRO A 71 5.28 -4.13 19.72
CA PRO A 71 5.46 -4.07 21.17
C PRO A 71 4.92 -5.32 21.87
N ALA A 72 4.02 -6.11 21.26
CA ALA A 72 3.58 -7.38 21.82
C ALA A 72 4.68 -8.45 21.74
N ILE A 73 5.43 -8.50 20.63
CA ILE A 73 6.63 -9.34 20.49
C ILE A 73 7.67 -8.91 21.53
N ASP A 74 7.96 -7.62 21.64
CA ASP A 74 8.97 -7.10 22.57
C ASP A 74 8.57 -7.36 24.03
N ALA A 75 7.30 -7.12 24.39
CA ALA A 75 6.78 -7.43 25.72
C ALA A 75 6.88 -8.92 26.05
N HIS A 76 6.68 -9.80 25.07
CA HIS A 76 6.87 -11.24 25.26
C HIS A 76 8.34 -11.61 25.47
N GLN A 77 9.24 -11.07 24.63
CA GLN A 77 10.70 -11.31 24.75
C GLN A 77 11.28 -10.80 26.06
N LEU A 78 10.78 -9.66 26.55
CA LEU A 78 11.15 -9.08 27.85
C LEU A 78 10.38 -9.71 29.03
N ARG A 79 9.52 -10.70 28.77
CA ARG A 79 8.70 -11.40 29.77
C ARG A 79 7.86 -10.44 30.63
N LEU A 80 7.20 -9.47 29.98
CA LEU A 80 6.30 -8.47 30.58
C LEU A 80 4.82 -8.81 30.32
N PRO A 81 4.23 -9.79 31.04
CA PRO A 81 2.88 -10.30 30.74
C PRO A 81 1.79 -9.24 30.92
N GLY A 82 1.97 -8.29 31.84
CA GLY A 82 1.00 -7.21 32.06
C GLY A 82 0.86 -6.25 30.87
N MET A 83 1.98 -5.95 30.21
CA MET A 83 2.00 -5.13 29.00
C MET A 83 1.40 -5.89 27.81
N GLN A 84 1.76 -7.16 27.66
CA GLN A 84 1.22 -8.03 26.61
C GLN A 84 -0.30 -8.19 26.71
N ARG A 85 -0.85 -8.45 27.90
CA ARG A 85 -2.31 -8.51 28.13
C ARG A 85 -3.00 -7.20 27.78
N SER A 86 -2.42 -6.07 28.19
CA SER A 86 -2.99 -4.74 27.92
C SER A 86 -3.02 -4.42 26.42
N LEU A 87 -2.00 -4.86 25.66
CA LEU A 87 -1.94 -4.71 24.21
C LEU A 87 -3.05 -5.52 23.52
N PHE A 88 -3.23 -6.79 23.88
CA PHE A 88 -4.28 -7.63 23.30
C PHE A 88 -5.69 -7.16 23.65
N VAL A 89 -5.91 -6.69 24.88
CA VAL A 89 -7.20 -6.10 25.28
C VAL A 89 -7.49 -4.83 24.49
N GLY A 90 -6.50 -3.96 24.32
CA GLY A 90 -6.64 -2.79 23.45
C GLY A 90 -6.98 -3.18 22.02
N TRP A 91 -6.28 -4.18 21.47
CA TRP A 91 -6.53 -4.67 20.12
C TRP A 91 -7.94 -5.24 19.94
N ALA A 92 -8.41 -6.04 20.91
CA ALA A 92 -9.77 -6.57 20.90
C ALA A 92 -10.82 -5.45 21.03
N PHE A 93 -10.58 -4.46 21.90
CA PHE A 93 -11.47 -3.31 22.07
C PHE A 93 -11.62 -2.52 20.77
N TYR A 94 -10.52 -2.15 20.12
CA TYR A 94 -10.56 -1.46 18.83
C TYR A 94 -11.12 -2.36 17.72
N GLY A 95 -10.91 -3.67 17.78
CA GLY A 95 -11.58 -4.68 16.94
C GLY A 95 -13.08 -4.54 17.02
N VAL A 96 -13.64 -4.70 18.21
CA VAL A 96 -15.08 -4.58 18.46
C VAL A 96 -15.61 -3.21 18.03
N LEU A 97 -14.89 -2.13 18.37
CA LEU A 97 -15.31 -0.76 18.03
C LEU A 97 -15.37 -0.53 16.51
N SER A 98 -14.38 -1.03 15.75
CA SER A 98 -14.32 -0.91 14.28
C SER A 98 -15.47 -1.66 13.60
N LEU A 99 -16.03 -2.69 14.24
CA LEU A 99 -17.20 -3.43 13.73
C LEU A 99 -18.51 -2.77 14.13
N LEU A 100 -18.65 -2.42 15.41
CA LEU A 100 -19.90 -1.92 15.97
C LEU A 100 -20.26 -0.54 15.44
N LEU A 101 -19.30 0.38 15.29
CA LEU A 101 -19.58 1.74 14.81
C LEU A 101 -20.27 1.76 13.44
N PRO A 102 -19.72 1.13 12.38
CA PRO A 102 -20.40 1.09 11.09
C PRO A 102 -21.65 0.19 11.11
N ALA A 103 -21.65 -0.91 11.87
CA ALA A 103 -22.80 -1.82 11.94
C ALA A 103 -24.02 -1.16 12.60
N ILE A 104 -23.83 -0.36 13.66
CA ILE A 104 -24.88 0.38 14.33
C ILE A 104 -25.24 1.62 13.48
N GLY A 105 -24.24 2.38 13.05
CA GLY A 105 -24.43 3.64 12.32
C GLY A 105 -25.14 3.48 10.98
N ILE A 106 -24.85 2.42 10.22
CA ILE A 106 -25.52 2.12 8.94
C ILE A 106 -26.63 1.08 9.13
N GLY A 107 -26.37 0.05 9.94
CA GLY A 107 -27.23 -1.13 10.00
C GLY A 107 -28.51 -0.96 10.81
N LEU A 108 -28.60 -0.01 11.76
CA LEU A 108 -29.88 0.30 12.41
C LEU A 108 -30.89 0.91 11.44
N TRP A 109 -30.43 1.76 10.51
CA TRP A 109 -31.28 2.42 9.53
C TRP A 109 -31.85 1.46 8.48
N VAL A 110 -31.13 0.36 8.21
CA VAL A 110 -31.49 -0.62 7.17
C VAL A 110 -32.00 -1.95 7.75
N GLY A 111 -31.92 -2.13 9.08
CA GLY A 111 -32.25 -3.40 9.75
C GLY A 111 -31.27 -4.54 9.45
N LYS A 112 -30.04 -4.23 8.99
CA LYS A 112 -29.03 -5.20 8.52
C LYS A 112 -27.72 -5.15 9.31
N VAL A 113 -27.82 -5.00 10.63
CA VAL A 113 -26.66 -4.84 11.54
C VAL A 113 -25.67 -6.01 11.41
N ALA A 114 -26.13 -7.26 11.45
CA ALA A 114 -25.27 -8.44 11.38
C ALA A 114 -24.51 -8.54 10.04
N VAL A 115 -25.19 -8.24 8.94
CA VAL A 115 -24.61 -8.26 7.58
C VAL A 115 -23.47 -7.25 7.47
N ILE A 116 -23.68 -6.02 7.95
CA ILE A 116 -22.68 -4.95 7.89
C ILE A 116 -21.51 -5.26 8.84
N ALA A 117 -21.77 -5.78 10.04
CA ALA A 117 -20.72 -6.17 10.98
C ALA A 117 -19.80 -7.26 10.39
N VAL A 118 -20.37 -8.32 9.80
CA VAL A 118 -19.59 -9.40 9.17
C VAL A 118 -18.83 -8.85 7.96
N PHE A 119 -19.46 -8.02 7.14
CA PHE A 119 -18.83 -7.43 5.97
C PHE A 119 -17.62 -6.55 6.34
N VAL A 120 -17.79 -5.58 7.24
CA VAL A 120 -16.67 -4.75 7.72
C VAL A 120 -15.62 -5.61 8.41
N GLY A 121 -16.02 -6.64 9.17
CA GLY A 121 -15.09 -7.56 9.81
C GLY A 121 -14.21 -8.34 8.84
N LEU A 122 -14.77 -8.77 7.71
CA LEU A 122 -14.00 -9.37 6.64
C LEU A 122 -12.92 -8.41 6.11
N PHE A 123 -13.25 -7.12 5.93
CA PHE A 123 -12.29 -6.09 5.52
C PHE A 123 -11.20 -5.84 6.57
N CYS A 124 -11.56 -5.70 7.84
CA CYS A 124 -10.62 -5.54 8.95
C CYS A 124 -9.65 -6.73 9.02
N LEU A 125 -10.17 -7.95 8.92
CA LEU A 125 -9.37 -9.18 8.93
C LEU A 125 -8.47 -9.29 7.70
N ALA A 126 -8.97 -8.94 6.52
CA ALA A 126 -8.16 -8.92 5.30
C ALA A 126 -7.01 -7.90 5.38
N GLY A 127 -7.29 -6.70 5.89
CA GLY A 127 -6.27 -5.66 6.12
C GLY A 127 -5.24 -6.09 7.16
N LEU A 128 -5.68 -6.71 8.25
CA LEU A 128 -4.80 -7.26 9.28
C LEU A 128 -3.93 -8.41 8.73
N LEU A 129 -4.53 -9.38 8.04
CA LEU A 129 -3.82 -10.51 7.44
C LEU A 129 -2.83 -10.06 6.37
N TRP A 130 -3.16 -9.05 5.58
CA TRP A 130 -2.21 -8.42 4.66
C TRP A 130 -0.95 -7.91 5.38
N ALA A 131 -1.11 -7.33 6.57
CA ALA A 131 0.02 -6.85 7.37
C ALA A 131 0.82 -7.96 8.08
N LEU A 132 0.17 -9.08 8.43
CA LEU A 132 0.76 -10.18 9.21
C LEU A 132 1.32 -11.33 8.37
N LEU A 133 0.79 -11.57 7.18
CA LEU A 133 1.21 -12.65 6.29
C LEU A 133 2.41 -12.23 5.43
N PRO A 134 3.21 -13.21 4.96
CA PRO A 134 4.11 -12.98 3.84
C PRO A 134 3.33 -12.38 2.66
N ARG A 135 3.92 -11.41 1.97
CA ARG A 135 3.25 -10.61 0.93
C ARG A 135 2.40 -11.46 -0.01
N TYR A 136 2.94 -12.54 -0.54
CA TYR A 136 2.26 -13.45 -1.48
C TYR A 136 0.91 -13.96 -0.95
N LEU A 137 0.88 -14.39 0.31
CA LEU A 137 -0.34 -14.92 0.93
C LEU A 137 -1.30 -13.79 1.31
N GLY A 138 -0.77 -12.67 1.81
CA GLY A 138 -1.59 -11.48 2.09
C GLY A 138 -2.33 -10.99 0.85
N ILE A 139 -1.68 -11.07 -0.32
CA ILE A 139 -2.25 -10.71 -1.62
C ILE A 139 -3.44 -11.57 -1.99
N VAL A 140 -3.27 -12.89 -1.91
CA VAL A 140 -4.35 -13.84 -2.23
C VAL A 140 -5.54 -13.63 -1.31
N VAL A 141 -5.29 -13.32 -0.03
CA VAL A 141 -6.35 -13.03 0.95
C VAL A 141 -7.03 -11.68 0.68
N TYR A 142 -6.29 -10.63 0.31
CA TYR A 142 -6.83 -9.27 0.18
C TYR A 142 -7.51 -9.01 -1.17
N ALA A 143 -7.04 -9.64 -2.25
CA ALA A 143 -7.53 -9.40 -3.61
C ALA A 143 -9.06 -9.60 -3.77
N PRO A 144 -9.70 -10.63 -3.19
CA PRO A 144 -11.15 -10.80 -3.28
C PRO A 144 -11.94 -9.67 -2.60
N PHE A 145 -11.48 -9.16 -1.45
CA PHE A 145 -12.14 -8.06 -0.73
C PHE A 145 -11.99 -6.74 -1.47
N TYR A 146 -10.82 -6.51 -2.05
CA TYR A 146 -10.59 -5.36 -2.90
C TYR A 146 -11.52 -5.39 -4.13
N ALA A 147 -11.61 -6.54 -4.78
CA ALA A 147 -12.49 -6.69 -5.94
C ALA A 147 -13.98 -6.60 -5.55
N ALA A 148 -14.35 -7.00 -4.34
CA ALA A 148 -15.69 -6.85 -3.82
C ALA A 148 -16.05 -5.42 -3.39
N ALA A 149 -15.08 -4.61 -2.94
CA ALA A 149 -15.30 -3.18 -2.73
C ALA A 149 -15.64 -2.47 -4.04
N VAL A 150 -14.94 -2.84 -5.12
CA VAL A 150 -15.20 -2.31 -6.46
C VAL A 150 -16.51 -2.83 -7.04
N HIS A 151 -16.88 -4.06 -6.68
CA HIS A 151 -18.07 -4.73 -7.19
C HIS A 151 -18.97 -5.18 -6.05
N ALA A 152 -19.47 -4.20 -5.28
CA ALA A 152 -20.32 -4.47 -4.13
C ALA A 152 -21.61 -5.26 -4.48
N ARG A 153 -21.93 -5.38 -5.78
CA ARG A 153 -23.06 -6.15 -6.31
C ARG A 153 -22.75 -7.60 -6.75
N SER A 154 -21.49 -8.05 -6.92
CA SER A 154 -21.23 -9.29 -7.70
C SER A 154 -20.56 -10.48 -7.00
N LEU A 155 -20.06 -10.36 -5.76
CA LEU A 155 -19.50 -11.51 -5.01
C LEU A 155 -19.81 -11.44 -3.51
N LEU A 156 -19.75 -10.23 -2.95
CA LEU A 156 -20.33 -9.88 -1.66
C LEU A 156 -21.66 -9.14 -1.90
N SER A 157 -22.58 -9.74 -2.66
CA SER A 157 -23.93 -9.17 -2.82
C SER A 157 -24.58 -9.11 -1.43
N LEU A 158 -24.40 -8.00 -0.74
CA LEU A 158 -24.91 -7.72 0.59
C LEU A 158 -26.45 -7.83 0.63
N GLY A 159 -27.11 -7.74 -0.54
CA GLY A 159 -28.55 -7.93 -0.72
C GLY A 159 -29.02 -9.38 -0.79
N HIS A 160 -28.15 -10.39 -0.92
CA HIS A 160 -28.55 -11.80 -0.99
C HIS A 160 -28.83 -12.35 0.42
N SER A 161 -29.99 -13.01 0.60
CA SER A 161 -30.41 -13.63 1.87
C SER A 161 -29.43 -14.67 2.41
N GLY A 162 -28.67 -15.32 1.53
CA GLY A 162 -27.63 -16.31 1.89
C GLY A 162 -26.25 -15.74 2.24
N PHE A 163 -26.06 -14.42 2.30
CA PHE A 163 -24.75 -13.81 2.53
C PHE A 163 -24.06 -14.32 3.81
N LEU A 164 -24.79 -14.34 4.92
CA LEU A 164 -24.25 -14.72 6.23
C LEU A 164 -23.80 -16.19 6.28
N ILE A 165 -24.43 -17.07 5.50
CA ILE A 165 -24.19 -18.52 5.51
C ILE A 165 -22.74 -18.84 5.17
N TRP A 166 -22.16 -18.13 4.20
CA TRP A 166 -20.77 -18.35 3.78
C TRP A 166 -19.81 -17.31 4.37
N ALA A 167 -20.27 -16.06 4.57
CA ALA A 167 -19.41 -14.96 5.01
C ALA A 167 -18.98 -15.10 6.47
N LEU A 168 -19.86 -15.60 7.34
CA LEU A 168 -19.54 -15.84 8.74
C LEU A 168 -18.47 -16.94 8.91
N PRO A 169 -18.59 -18.14 8.30
CA PRO A 169 -17.52 -19.13 8.33
C PRO A 169 -16.20 -18.60 7.76
N LEU A 170 -16.24 -17.81 6.68
CA LEU A 170 -15.03 -17.20 6.12
C LEU A 170 -14.40 -16.21 7.10
N ALA A 171 -15.17 -15.36 7.75
CA ALA A 171 -14.68 -14.42 8.76
C ALA A 171 -14.03 -15.16 9.94
N LEU A 172 -14.65 -16.25 10.41
CA LEU A 172 -14.09 -17.11 11.46
C LEU A 172 -12.77 -17.75 11.02
N LEU A 173 -12.70 -18.27 9.79
CA LEU A 173 -11.47 -18.85 9.23
C LEU A 173 -10.34 -17.82 9.16
N LEU A 174 -10.62 -16.61 8.68
CA LEU A 174 -9.64 -15.52 8.60
C LEU A 174 -9.21 -15.05 9.99
N LEU A 175 -10.13 -15.00 10.96
CA LEU A 175 -9.81 -14.68 12.35
C LEU A 175 -8.89 -15.75 12.97
N LEU A 176 -9.19 -17.04 12.77
CA LEU A 176 -8.35 -18.14 13.23
C LEU A 176 -6.95 -18.06 12.60
N LEU A 177 -6.87 -17.78 11.29
CA LEU A 177 -5.59 -17.59 10.61
C LEU A 177 -4.82 -16.40 11.19
N ALA A 178 -5.49 -15.27 11.45
CA ALA A 178 -4.87 -14.09 12.03
C ALA A 178 -4.34 -14.39 13.44
N MET A 179 -5.15 -15.02 14.30
CA MET A 179 -4.74 -15.42 15.65
C MET A 179 -3.58 -16.42 15.63
N ALA A 180 -3.63 -17.44 14.77
CA ALA A 180 -2.55 -18.41 14.62
C ALA A 180 -1.24 -17.73 14.18
N ARG A 181 -1.31 -16.76 13.26
CA ARG A 181 -0.14 -15.99 12.82
C ARG A 181 0.40 -15.08 13.92
N VAL A 182 -0.47 -14.38 14.65
CA VAL A 182 -0.07 -13.55 15.80
C VAL A 182 0.58 -14.41 16.87
N HIS A 183 0.00 -15.56 17.19
CA HIS A 183 0.57 -16.50 18.15
C HIS A 183 1.96 -16.99 17.72
N ARG A 184 2.13 -17.38 16.44
CA ARG A 184 3.46 -17.75 15.92
C ARG A 184 4.46 -16.60 15.95
N LEU A 185 4.03 -15.38 15.65
CA LEU A 185 4.89 -14.19 15.65
C LEU A 185 5.32 -13.78 17.07
N VAL A 186 4.40 -13.84 18.03
CA VAL A 186 4.63 -13.37 19.40
C VAL A 186 5.25 -14.45 20.27
N VAL A 187 4.70 -15.66 20.28
CA VAL A 187 5.04 -16.73 21.23
C VAL A 187 6.12 -17.65 20.68
N ALA A 188 5.94 -18.15 19.44
CA ALA A 188 6.89 -19.12 18.87
C ALA A 188 8.25 -18.51 18.51
N SER A 189 8.39 -17.18 18.64
CA SER A 189 9.64 -16.44 18.41
C SER A 189 10.34 -16.85 17.12
N GLU A 190 9.56 -17.17 16.07
CA GLU A 190 10.10 -17.68 14.80
C GLU A 190 11.22 -16.73 14.36
N PRO A 191 12.45 -17.25 14.15
CA PRO A 191 13.59 -16.41 13.85
C PRO A 191 13.24 -15.63 12.60
N TYR A 192 13.12 -14.31 12.78
CA TYR A 192 12.72 -13.36 11.75
C TYR A 192 13.19 -13.83 10.38
N VAL A 193 12.28 -14.24 9.49
CA VAL A 193 12.63 -14.45 8.09
C VAL A 193 12.96 -13.07 7.55
N SER A 194 14.22 -12.67 7.75
CA SER A 194 14.75 -11.38 7.40
C SER A 194 14.87 -11.36 5.90
N GLY A 195 13.85 -10.81 5.25
CA GLY A 195 13.81 -10.74 3.81
C GLY A 195 12.66 -9.88 3.32
N ARG A 196 12.78 -9.47 2.06
CA ARG A 196 11.77 -8.68 1.33
C ARG A 196 10.38 -9.36 1.23
N HIS A 197 10.32 -10.65 1.59
CA HIS A 197 9.12 -11.49 1.57
C HIS A 197 8.46 -11.64 2.95
N GLY A 198 9.06 -11.10 4.01
CA GLY A 198 8.49 -11.12 5.35
C GLY A 198 7.25 -10.22 5.48
N PRO A 199 6.50 -10.37 6.59
CA PRO A 199 5.31 -9.56 6.89
C PRO A 199 5.57 -8.05 6.79
N PRO A 200 4.68 -7.27 6.14
CA PRO A 200 4.82 -5.82 6.03
C PRO A 200 5.06 -5.10 7.36
N VAL A 201 4.37 -5.53 8.43
CA VAL A 201 4.46 -4.93 9.77
C VAL A 201 5.89 -4.95 10.32
N LEU A 202 6.59 -6.08 10.17
CA LEU A 202 7.96 -6.27 10.65
C LEU A 202 8.98 -5.43 9.87
N ARG A 203 8.71 -5.18 8.58
CA ARG A 203 9.60 -4.42 7.71
C ARG A 203 9.52 -2.93 7.96
N ILE A 204 8.32 -2.41 8.19
CA ILE A 204 8.13 -0.98 8.45
C ILE A 204 8.57 -0.64 9.88
N GLY A 205 8.37 -1.54 10.85
CA GLY A 205 8.93 -1.40 12.21
C GLY A 205 10.45 -1.19 12.22
N ARG A 206 11.20 -1.91 11.36
CA ARG A 206 12.66 -1.72 11.17
C ARG A 206 13.04 -0.39 10.53
N GLY A 207 12.16 0.16 9.70
CA GLY A 207 12.39 1.41 8.98
C GLY A 207 12.15 2.67 9.78
N ILE A 208 11.37 2.54 10.85
CA ILE A 208 10.83 3.64 11.63
C ILE A 208 11.42 3.66 13.05
N GLY A 209 11.63 2.50 13.66
CA GLY A 209 12.24 2.35 14.97
C GLY A 209 13.76 2.17 14.87
N GLY A 210 14.48 3.27 14.68
CA GLY A 210 15.95 3.32 14.54
C GLY A 210 16.79 2.87 15.76
N ALA A 211 16.23 2.14 16.73
CA ALA A 211 16.99 1.63 17.88
C ALA A 211 16.44 0.30 18.41
N PHE A 212 15.11 0.13 18.50
CA PHE A 212 14.51 -1.07 19.11
C PHE A 212 14.52 -2.31 18.21
N ALA A 213 14.61 -2.13 16.88
CA ALA A 213 14.80 -3.22 15.93
C ALA A 213 16.28 -3.49 15.57
N ALA A 214 17.22 -2.75 16.19
CA ALA A 214 18.65 -2.77 15.87
C ALA A 214 19.40 -3.99 16.44
N GLY A 215 18.75 -4.82 17.26
CA GLY A 215 19.39 -5.96 17.92
C GLY A 215 19.85 -7.13 17.02
N ARG A 216 19.71 -7.05 15.68
CA ARG A 216 20.00 -8.20 14.79
C ARG A 216 20.65 -7.85 13.44
N GLY A 217 21.58 -6.90 13.41
CA GLY A 217 22.53 -6.75 12.30
C GLY A 217 23.34 -8.03 12.00
N ARG A 218 23.48 -8.94 12.99
CA ARG A 218 24.21 -10.22 12.88
C ARG A 218 23.47 -11.36 12.15
N TYR A 219 22.17 -11.24 11.89
CA TYR A 219 21.37 -12.35 11.29
C TYR A 219 21.11 -12.21 9.80
N GLY A 220 21.32 -11.02 9.21
CA GLY A 220 21.09 -10.80 7.77
C GLY A 220 22.02 -11.62 6.88
N SER A 221 23.30 -11.72 7.23
CA SER A 221 24.30 -12.51 6.49
C SER A 221 24.07 -14.01 6.64
N ARG A 222 23.78 -14.50 7.86
CA ARG A 222 23.43 -15.92 8.10
C ARG A 222 22.13 -16.35 7.43
N ALA A 223 21.11 -15.48 7.38
CA ALA A 223 19.85 -15.77 6.70
C ALA A 223 19.95 -15.69 5.15
N ILE A 224 20.96 -15.00 4.62
CA ILE A 224 21.29 -15.04 3.18
C ILE A 224 22.06 -16.33 2.87
N ALA A 225 23.02 -16.71 3.72
CA ALA A 225 23.79 -17.95 3.59
C ALA A 225 22.93 -19.22 3.75
N ALA A 226 21.86 -19.17 4.55
CA ALA A 226 20.93 -20.29 4.75
C ALA A 226 19.92 -20.49 3.60
N ARG A 227 19.92 -19.65 2.56
CA ARG A 227 19.02 -19.85 1.41
C ARG A 227 19.63 -20.84 0.43
N PRO A 228 18.81 -21.75 -0.14
CA PRO A 228 19.25 -22.57 -1.26
C PRO A 228 19.88 -21.70 -2.35
N ASP A 229 20.94 -22.18 -3.01
CA ASP A 229 21.71 -21.40 -3.97
C ASP A 229 20.86 -20.84 -5.13
N TRP A 230 19.78 -21.53 -5.50
CA TRP A 230 18.82 -21.09 -6.51
C TRP A 230 17.89 -19.97 -6.03
N MET A 231 17.70 -19.80 -4.72
CA MET A 231 16.93 -18.71 -4.09
C MET A 231 17.80 -17.51 -3.69
N GLN A 232 19.13 -17.64 -3.72
CA GLN A 232 20.03 -16.53 -3.46
C GLN A 232 20.00 -15.57 -4.64
N ALA A 233 19.61 -14.32 -4.40
CA ALA A 233 19.56 -13.32 -5.45
C ALA A 233 20.99 -12.86 -5.80
N ARG A 234 21.68 -13.63 -6.65
CA ARG A 234 23.05 -13.34 -7.09
C ARG A 234 23.13 -11.98 -7.79
N ALA A 235 24.09 -11.17 -7.37
CA ALA A 235 24.44 -9.94 -8.05
C ALA A 235 24.94 -10.28 -9.45
N SER A 236 24.43 -9.60 -10.47
CA SER A 236 25.14 -9.58 -11.73
C SER A 236 26.27 -8.56 -11.62
N LEU A 237 27.52 -9.02 -11.63
CA LEU A 237 28.70 -8.15 -11.71
C LEU A 237 29.05 -7.76 -13.16
N ARG A 238 28.32 -8.31 -14.14
CA ARG A 238 28.54 -8.00 -15.56
C ARG A 238 28.26 -6.52 -15.81
N GLY A 239 29.23 -5.82 -16.40
CA GLY A 239 29.13 -4.38 -16.67
C GLY A 239 29.21 -3.51 -15.42
N CYS A 240 29.75 -4.00 -14.31
CA CYS A 240 30.13 -3.19 -13.14
C CYS A 240 31.63 -2.84 -13.24
N GLY A 241 31.98 -1.61 -12.89
CA GLY A 241 33.36 -1.11 -12.95
C GLY A 241 33.46 0.41 -13.09
N PRO A 242 34.67 0.97 -13.18
CA PRO A 242 34.90 2.42 -13.34
C PRO A 242 34.28 3.00 -14.62
N GLY A 243 34.23 2.21 -15.71
CA GLY A 243 33.58 2.61 -16.97
C GLY A 243 32.06 2.56 -16.95
N HIS A 244 31.45 2.01 -15.88
CA HIS A 244 30.00 1.84 -15.77
C HIS A 244 29.48 2.29 -14.39
N PRO A 245 29.56 3.60 -14.08
CA PRO A 245 29.28 4.13 -12.75
C PRO A 245 27.86 3.85 -12.27
N VAL A 246 26.87 3.79 -13.18
CA VAL A 246 25.46 3.51 -12.84
C VAL A 246 25.26 2.09 -12.31
N ALA A 247 25.88 1.09 -12.94
CA ALA A 247 25.76 -0.31 -12.52
C ALA A 247 26.49 -0.55 -11.19
N SER A 248 27.68 0.04 -11.03
CA SER A 248 28.46 0.05 -9.79
C SER A 248 27.70 0.71 -8.64
N LEU A 249 27.07 1.88 -8.89
CA LEU A 249 26.21 2.55 -7.92
C LEU A 249 25.02 1.70 -7.54
N ARG A 250 24.34 1.05 -8.49
CA ARG A 250 23.21 0.16 -8.18
C ARG A 250 23.62 -1.04 -7.35
N LEU A 251 24.79 -1.61 -7.65
CA LEU A 251 25.36 -2.71 -6.87
C LEU A 251 25.61 -2.27 -5.43
N ALA A 252 26.26 -1.12 -5.24
CA ALA A 252 26.61 -0.58 -3.93
C ALA A 252 25.38 -0.08 -3.14
N LEU A 253 24.40 0.52 -3.84
CA LEU A 253 23.09 0.87 -3.29
C LEU A 253 22.22 -0.35 -2.98
N GLY A 254 22.56 -1.56 -3.41
CA GLY A 254 21.91 -2.81 -3.01
C GLY A 254 20.37 -2.84 -3.11
N GLY A 255 19.75 -3.76 -2.35
CA GLY A 255 18.29 -3.81 -2.19
C GLY A 255 17.51 -4.01 -3.50
N SER A 256 16.52 -3.14 -3.74
CA SER A 256 15.69 -3.21 -4.95
C SER A 256 16.35 -2.71 -6.23
N LEU A 257 17.43 -1.94 -6.12
CA LEU A 257 18.14 -1.29 -7.22
C LEU A 257 19.26 -2.16 -7.78
N MET A 258 19.73 -3.13 -6.99
CA MET A 258 20.82 -4.05 -7.33
C MET A 258 20.55 -4.81 -8.65
N PRO A 259 21.52 -4.84 -9.59
CA PRO A 259 21.38 -5.58 -10.83
C PRO A 259 21.34 -7.09 -10.56
N THR A 260 20.36 -7.75 -11.17
CA THR A 260 20.12 -9.20 -11.01
C THR A 260 20.03 -9.91 -12.34
N SER A 261 20.27 -11.21 -12.31
CA SER A 261 19.80 -12.09 -13.38
C SER A 261 18.28 -12.00 -13.56
N VAL A 262 17.77 -12.38 -14.73
CA VAL A 262 16.32 -12.41 -15.04
C VAL A 262 15.57 -13.30 -14.04
N MET A 263 16.13 -14.46 -13.70
CA MET A 263 15.55 -15.35 -12.70
C MET A 263 15.49 -14.70 -11.31
N GLY A 264 16.56 -14.00 -10.91
CA GLY A 264 16.57 -13.23 -9.66
C GLY A 264 15.60 -12.05 -9.67
N TRP A 265 15.40 -11.42 -10.83
CA TRP A 265 14.39 -10.37 -11.01
C TRP A 265 12.98 -10.93 -10.86
N LEU A 266 12.69 -12.05 -11.53
CA LEU A 266 11.40 -12.73 -11.47
C LEU A 266 11.08 -13.08 -10.01
N HIS A 267 11.97 -13.79 -9.31
CA HIS A 267 11.79 -14.13 -7.90
C HIS A 267 11.57 -12.91 -7.00
N ARG A 268 12.28 -11.79 -7.24
CA ARG A 268 12.08 -10.54 -6.49
C ARG A 268 10.72 -9.89 -6.76
N LYS A 269 10.17 -10.09 -7.96
CA LYS A 269 8.92 -9.47 -8.43
C LYS A 269 7.72 -10.43 -8.42
N MET A 270 7.91 -11.72 -8.12
CA MET A 270 6.86 -12.73 -8.06
C MET A 270 5.67 -12.30 -7.21
N ALA A 271 5.88 -11.55 -6.10
CA ALA A 271 4.77 -11.10 -5.26
C ALA A 271 3.90 -10.07 -5.98
N MET A 272 4.55 -9.13 -6.68
CA MET A 272 3.88 -8.11 -7.48
C MET A 272 3.18 -8.75 -8.68
N LEU A 273 3.83 -9.71 -9.34
CA LEU A 273 3.23 -10.47 -10.44
C LEU A 273 2.05 -11.31 -9.94
N ALA A 274 2.13 -11.95 -8.77
CA ALA A 274 1.04 -12.70 -8.17
C ALA A 274 -0.18 -11.81 -7.86
N ILE A 275 0.00 -10.55 -7.46
CA ILE A 275 -1.12 -9.57 -7.36
C ILE A 275 -1.80 -9.41 -8.71
N ILE A 276 -0.98 -9.11 -9.72
CA ILE A 276 -1.47 -8.84 -11.07
C ILE A 276 -2.20 -10.07 -11.60
N PHE A 277 -1.61 -11.26 -11.50
CA PHE A 277 -2.23 -12.51 -11.93
C PHE A 277 -3.47 -12.90 -11.12
N ALA A 278 -3.46 -12.76 -9.80
CA ALA A 278 -4.63 -13.07 -8.98
C ALA A 278 -5.81 -12.18 -9.34
N VAL A 279 -5.58 -10.89 -9.56
CA VAL A 279 -6.65 -9.97 -9.95
C VAL A 279 -7.05 -10.15 -11.41
N CYS A 280 -6.12 -10.30 -12.35
CA CYS A 280 -6.45 -10.63 -13.73
C CYS A 280 -7.22 -11.95 -13.83
N GLY A 281 -6.81 -12.98 -13.09
CA GLY A 281 -7.48 -14.27 -13.04
C GLY A 281 -8.88 -14.19 -12.42
N PHE A 282 -9.05 -13.39 -11.37
CA PHE A 282 -10.36 -13.13 -10.78
C PHE A 282 -11.26 -12.30 -11.71
N MET A 283 -10.70 -11.32 -12.44
CA MET A 283 -11.42 -10.57 -13.46
C MET A 283 -11.90 -11.49 -14.58
N LEU A 284 -11.03 -12.38 -15.05
CA LEU A 284 -11.36 -13.41 -16.05
C LEU A 284 -12.43 -14.38 -15.52
N TRP A 285 -12.36 -14.77 -14.25
CA TRP A 285 -13.41 -15.56 -13.63
C TRP A 285 -14.75 -14.82 -13.62
N GLN A 286 -14.76 -13.53 -13.28
CA GLN A 286 -15.99 -12.74 -13.28
C GLN A 286 -16.54 -12.51 -14.69
N THR A 287 -15.69 -12.26 -15.69
CA THR A 287 -16.13 -12.10 -17.09
C THR A 287 -16.81 -13.39 -17.56
N LEU A 288 -16.21 -14.54 -17.26
CA LEU A 288 -16.78 -15.85 -17.57
C LEU A 288 -18.09 -16.09 -16.80
N GLY A 289 -18.13 -15.84 -15.49
CA GLY A 289 -19.32 -16.04 -14.67
C GLY A 289 -20.52 -15.17 -15.09
N ARG A 290 -20.27 -13.96 -15.61
CA ARG A 290 -21.34 -13.10 -16.14
C ARG A 290 -21.72 -13.43 -17.56
N ALA A 291 -20.82 -13.94 -18.40
CA ALA A 291 -21.17 -14.45 -19.72
C ALA A 291 -22.31 -15.49 -19.62
N PHE A 292 -22.33 -16.29 -18.55
CA PHE A 292 -23.43 -17.21 -18.22
C PHE A 292 -24.73 -16.55 -17.72
N GLN A 293 -24.71 -15.30 -17.25
CA GLN A 293 -25.86 -14.63 -16.62
C GLN A 293 -26.52 -13.53 -17.47
N GLY A 294 -26.13 -13.34 -18.73
CA GLY A 294 -26.87 -12.47 -19.67
C GLY A 294 -26.92 -10.96 -19.35
N SER A 295 -26.22 -10.45 -18.33
CA SER A 295 -26.19 -9.00 -18.02
C SER A 295 -25.74 -8.12 -19.21
N PRO A 296 -26.26 -6.87 -19.32
CA PRO A 296 -25.88 -5.94 -20.39
C PRO A 296 -24.37 -5.68 -20.42
N THR A 297 -23.83 -5.54 -21.63
CA THR A 297 -22.39 -5.47 -21.95
C THR A 297 -21.72 -4.20 -21.45
N ILE A 298 -22.44 -3.08 -21.35
CA ILE A 298 -21.89 -1.77 -20.97
C ILE A 298 -21.47 -1.73 -19.49
N ASP A 299 -22.27 -2.29 -18.58
CA ASP A 299 -21.93 -2.37 -17.14
C ASP A 299 -20.73 -3.29 -16.86
N ARG A 300 -20.43 -4.23 -17.77
CA ARG A 300 -19.32 -5.18 -17.61
C ARG A 300 -17.95 -4.54 -17.86
N HIS A 301 -17.83 -3.66 -18.85
CA HIS A 301 -16.52 -3.12 -19.26
C HIS A 301 -16.02 -2.01 -18.33
N THR A 302 -16.91 -1.11 -17.88
CA THR A 302 -16.56 0.04 -17.02
C THR A 302 -16.08 -0.40 -15.64
N SER A 303 -16.71 -1.43 -15.10
CA SER A 303 -16.44 -1.95 -13.75
C SER A 303 -15.20 -2.85 -13.68
N GLN A 304 -14.87 -3.57 -14.77
CA GLN A 304 -13.64 -4.36 -14.88
C GLN A 304 -12.40 -3.48 -14.99
N LEU A 305 -12.48 -2.38 -15.75
CA LEU A 305 -11.35 -1.46 -15.87
C LEU A 305 -11.17 -0.58 -14.63
N LEU A 306 -12.23 -0.34 -13.84
CA LEU A 306 -12.13 0.32 -12.52
C LEU A 306 -11.24 -0.50 -11.57
N VAL A 307 -11.48 -1.82 -11.48
CA VAL A 307 -10.62 -2.73 -10.69
C VAL A 307 -9.18 -2.67 -11.19
N LEU A 308 -8.99 -2.71 -12.51
CA LEU A 308 -7.67 -2.76 -13.12
C LEU A 308 -6.90 -1.44 -12.95
N SER A 309 -7.59 -0.29 -13.04
CA SER A 309 -7.02 1.04 -12.86
C SER A 309 -6.69 1.33 -11.40
N MET A 310 -7.57 0.95 -10.47
CA MET A 310 -7.29 1.11 -9.04
C MET A 310 -6.20 0.15 -8.58
N LEU A 311 -6.15 -1.08 -9.10
CA LEU A 311 -5.04 -2.00 -8.85
C LEU A 311 -3.74 -1.48 -9.44
N GLY A 312 -3.76 -1.01 -10.68
CA GLY A 312 -2.63 -0.36 -11.33
C GLY A 312 -2.12 0.80 -10.47
N GLY A 313 -3.01 1.69 -10.05
CA GLY A 313 -2.71 2.81 -9.16
C GLY A 313 -2.16 2.37 -7.80
N PHE A 314 -2.73 1.35 -7.16
CA PHE A 314 -2.30 0.86 -5.85
C PHE A 314 -0.95 0.14 -5.93
N VAL A 315 -0.72 -0.67 -6.96
CA VAL A 315 0.57 -1.32 -7.26
C VAL A 315 1.64 -0.26 -7.50
N SER A 316 1.29 0.79 -8.26
CA SER A 316 2.19 1.89 -8.58
C SER A 316 2.52 2.71 -7.34
N ALA A 317 1.53 3.10 -6.54
CA ALA A 317 1.70 3.80 -5.28
C ALA A 317 2.53 2.97 -4.29
N SER A 318 2.20 1.68 -4.13
CA SER A 318 2.97 0.75 -3.31
C SER A 318 4.43 0.69 -3.74
N MET A 319 4.70 0.69 -5.04
CA MET A 319 6.06 0.70 -5.57
C MET A 319 6.79 2.01 -5.23
N VAL A 320 6.14 3.16 -5.41
CA VAL A 320 6.68 4.48 -5.01
C VAL A 320 7.02 4.50 -3.53
N PHE A 321 6.09 4.09 -2.65
CA PHE A 321 6.33 4.05 -1.20
C PHE A 321 7.46 3.10 -0.83
N ASN A 322 7.54 1.91 -1.43
CA ASN A 322 8.62 0.97 -1.16
C ASN A 322 9.99 1.53 -1.57
N CYS A 323 10.09 2.12 -2.77
CA CYS A 323 11.33 2.75 -3.24
C CYS A 323 11.69 3.96 -2.38
N GLY A 324 10.72 4.82 -2.05
CA GLY A 324 10.92 6.00 -1.21
C GLY A 324 11.37 5.64 0.19
N ILE A 325 10.76 4.64 0.83
CA ILE A 325 11.16 4.17 2.16
C ILE A 325 12.56 3.56 2.13
N GLU A 326 12.89 2.70 1.16
CA GLU A 326 14.23 2.11 1.03
C GLU A 326 15.30 3.20 0.84
N LEU A 327 15.01 4.22 0.03
CA LEU A 327 15.90 5.35 -0.20
C LEU A 327 16.04 6.22 1.05
N LEU A 328 14.93 6.58 1.70
CA LEU A 328 14.92 7.38 2.91
C LEU A 328 15.69 6.69 4.05
N GLN A 329 15.56 5.37 4.19
CA GLN A 329 16.32 4.60 5.18
C GLN A 329 17.82 4.67 4.94
N ARG A 330 18.25 4.57 3.68
CA ARG A 330 19.67 4.62 3.32
C ARG A 330 20.27 6.01 3.55
N TRP A 331 19.52 7.07 3.24
CA TRP A 331 19.98 8.45 3.39
C TRP A 331 19.84 9.01 4.82
N ARG A 332 18.98 8.42 5.68
CA ARG A 332 18.83 8.85 7.08
C ARG A 332 19.69 8.09 8.08
N LYS A 333 20.17 6.89 7.74
CA LYS A 333 21.05 6.14 8.64
C LYS A 333 22.38 6.88 8.79
N SER A 334 22.83 7.09 10.02
CA SER A 334 24.16 7.64 10.36
C SER A 334 25.28 6.62 10.10
N SER A 335 25.17 5.85 9.02
CA SER A 335 26.11 4.79 8.67
C SER A 335 27.19 5.39 7.76
N ALA A 336 28.45 5.07 8.05
CA ALA A 336 29.61 5.45 7.22
C ALA A 336 29.51 4.93 5.76
N GLU A 337 28.56 4.03 5.47
CA GLU A 337 28.30 3.47 4.15
C GLU A 337 27.99 4.52 3.08
N LEU A 338 27.24 5.58 3.42
CA LEU A 338 26.84 6.58 2.41
C LEU A 338 28.05 7.43 1.96
N PRO A 339 28.88 7.99 2.87
CA PRO A 339 30.14 8.63 2.47
C PRO A 339 31.11 7.71 1.73
N LEU A 340 31.17 6.42 2.06
CA LEU A 340 32.03 5.45 1.35
C LEU A 340 31.65 5.28 -0.13
N LEU A 341 30.39 5.53 -0.52
CA LEU A 341 29.99 5.53 -1.93
C LEU A 341 30.65 6.66 -2.74
N ALA A 342 31.09 7.73 -2.09
CA ALA A 342 31.86 8.80 -2.74
C ALA A 342 33.27 8.34 -3.17
N LEU A 343 33.78 7.28 -2.55
CA LEU A 343 35.11 6.74 -2.87
C LEU A 343 35.09 5.74 -4.03
N LEU A 344 33.91 5.43 -4.58
CA LEU A 344 33.80 4.50 -5.70
C LEU A 344 34.57 5.03 -6.93
N PRO A 345 35.33 4.17 -7.61
CA PRO A 345 36.11 4.56 -8.77
C PRO A 345 35.19 5.06 -9.88
N GLY A 346 35.48 6.25 -10.42
CA GLY A 346 34.63 6.96 -11.39
C GLY A 346 33.66 7.98 -10.79
N LEU A 347 33.61 8.16 -9.46
CA LEU A 347 32.74 9.14 -8.77
C LEU A 347 33.52 10.21 -7.98
N ARG A 348 34.84 10.29 -8.19
CA ARG A 348 35.75 11.20 -7.48
C ARG A 348 35.56 12.69 -7.81
N SER A 349 35.12 13.02 -9.02
CA SER A 349 34.82 14.41 -9.40
C SER A 349 33.40 14.76 -8.93
N GLY A 350 33.26 15.60 -7.91
CA GLY A 350 31.97 16.02 -7.34
C GLY A 350 31.12 16.91 -8.24
N GLY A 351 30.91 16.52 -9.49
CA GLY A 351 30.26 17.29 -10.54
C GLY A 351 28.82 16.86 -10.85
N PHE A 352 28.26 17.51 -11.86
CA PHE A 352 26.93 17.24 -12.40
C PHE A 352 26.75 15.78 -12.86
N ASP A 353 27.82 15.16 -13.38
CA ASP A 353 27.78 13.78 -13.85
C ASP A 353 27.55 12.76 -12.74
N VAL A 354 28.10 12.96 -11.54
CA VAL A 354 27.85 12.07 -10.39
C VAL A 354 26.39 12.12 -9.98
N LYS A 355 25.81 13.33 -9.92
CA LYS A 355 24.38 13.53 -9.62
C LYS A 355 23.51 12.88 -10.69
N ARG A 356 23.87 13.03 -11.97
CA ARG A 356 23.19 12.39 -13.10
C ARG A 356 23.24 10.86 -12.96
N HIS A 357 24.43 10.27 -12.82
CA HIS A 357 24.60 8.81 -12.70
C HIS A 357 23.86 8.24 -11.48
N LEU A 358 23.84 8.95 -10.36
CA LEU A 358 23.05 8.58 -9.18
C LEU A 358 21.55 8.56 -9.48
N LEU A 359 21.02 9.60 -10.15
CA LEU A 359 19.61 9.64 -10.51
C LEU A 359 19.24 8.53 -11.49
N TRP A 360 20.09 8.26 -12.50
CA TRP A 360 19.89 7.10 -13.39
C TRP A 360 19.97 5.77 -12.63
N ALA A 361 20.84 5.66 -11.62
CA ALA A 361 20.96 4.46 -10.81
C ALA A 361 19.67 4.18 -10.04
N ILE A 362 19.07 5.21 -9.43
CA ILE A 362 17.88 5.09 -8.59
C ILE A 362 16.59 5.06 -9.41
N LEU A 363 16.40 5.98 -10.35
CA LEU A 363 15.11 6.22 -11.02
C LEU A 363 14.85 5.29 -12.20
N LEU A 364 15.89 4.91 -12.96
CA LEU A 364 15.67 4.19 -14.22
C LEU A 364 14.98 2.82 -14.03
N PRO A 365 15.39 1.95 -13.09
CA PRO A 365 14.69 0.68 -12.90
C PRO A 365 13.21 0.84 -12.53
N PRO A 366 12.83 1.67 -11.54
CA PRO A 366 11.43 1.83 -11.21
C PRO A 366 10.62 2.58 -12.28
N LEU A 367 11.20 3.57 -12.98
CA LEU A 367 10.54 4.26 -14.09
C LEU A 367 10.21 3.31 -15.24
N ARG A 368 11.12 2.40 -15.61
CA ARG A 368 10.86 1.40 -16.67
C ARG A 368 9.65 0.53 -16.33
N ILE A 369 9.54 0.09 -15.07
CA ILE A 369 8.41 -0.73 -14.64
C ILE A 369 7.10 0.07 -14.68
N GLN A 370 7.12 1.33 -14.24
CA GLN A 370 5.93 2.21 -14.32
C GLN A 370 5.51 2.45 -15.77
N LEU A 371 6.46 2.71 -16.68
CA LEU A 371 6.17 2.90 -18.10
C LEU A 371 5.59 1.65 -18.76
N VAL A 372 6.16 0.47 -18.47
CA VAL A 372 5.63 -0.81 -18.96
C VAL A 372 4.23 -1.07 -18.40
N LEU A 373 4.03 -0.83 -17.10
CA LEU A 373 2.71 -1.00 -16.47
C LEU A 373 1.69 -0.04 -17.09
N MET A 374 2.04 1.23 -17.29
CA MET A 374 1.20 2.23 -17.95
C MET A 374 0.84 1.79 -19.38
N ALA A 375 1.81 1.34 -20.17
CA ALA A 375 1.57 0.87 -21.53
C ALA A 375 0.63 -0.36 -21.57
N VAL A 376 0.81 -1.32 -20.67
CA VAL A 376 -0.05 -2.51 -20.57
C VAL A 376 -1.48 -2.12 -20.17
N LEU A 377 -1.63 -1.26 -19.17
CA LEU A 377 -2.95 -0.81 -18.72
C LEU A 377 -3.68 -0.01 -19.80
N LEU A 378 -2.96 0.83 -20.56
CA LEU A 378 -3.51 1.56 -21.70
C LEU A 378 -3.92 0.64 -22.84
N ALA A 379 -3.06 -0.31 -23.23
CA ALA A 379 -3.36 -1.28 -24.27
C ALA A 379 -4.62 -2.09 -23.92
N LEU A 380 -4.76 -2.50 -22.66
CA LEU A 380 -5.96 -3.17 -22.17
C LEU A 380 -7.18 -2.24 -22.18
N ALA A 381 -7.03 -0.97 -21.79
CA ALA A 381 -8.10 0.01 -21.84
C ALA A 381 -8.59 0.28 -23.27
N THR A 382 -7.68 0.27 -24.25
CA THR A 382 -8.03 0.43 -25.67
C THR A 382 -8.68 -0.82 -26.25
N SER A 383 -8.17 -2.02 -25.95
CA SER A 383 -8.75 -3.27 -26.47
C SER A 383 -10.16 -3.52 -25.94
N LEU A 384 -10.42 -3.08 -24.71
CA LEU A 384 -11.73 -3.15 -24.07
C LEU A 384 -12.68 -1.99 -24.44
N HIS A 385 -12.31 -1.15 -25.43
CA HIS A 385 -13.15 -0.06 -25.96
C HIS A 385 -13.71 0.90 -24.89
N VAL A 386 -12.94 1.18 -23.84
CA VAL A 386 -13.43 1.98 -22.70
C VAL A 386 -13.48 3.47 -23.03
N ASP A 387 -14.42 4.16 -22.38
CA ASP A 387 -14.57 5.62 -22.37
C ASP A 387 -13.26 6.35 -22.10
N THR A 388 -13.14 7.53 -22.74
CA THR A 388 -11.97 8.40 -22.67
C THR A 388 -11.66 8.87 -21.24
N SER A 389 -12.68 9.04 -20.39
CA SER A 389 -12.53 9.45 -18.98
C SER A 389 -11.77 8.41 -18.14
N MET A 390 -12.04 7.12 -18.35
CA MET A 390 -11.34 6.04 -17.64
C MET A 390 -9.91 5.87 -18.12
N LYS A 391 -9.66 6.06 -19.44
CA LYS A 391 -8.29 6.12 -19.98
C LYS A 391 -7.51 7.28 -19.36
N PHE A 392 -8.13 8.44 -19.19
CA PHE A 392 -7.55 9.58 -18.48
C PHE A 392 -7.24 9.23 -17.02
N TYR A 393 -8.14 8.55 -16.30
CA TYR A 393 -7.89 8.13 -14.92
C TYR A 393 -6.68 7.16 -14.79
N VAL A 394 -6.59 6.18 -15.69
CA VAL A 394 -5.42 5.29 -15.77
C VAL A 394 -4.15 6.11 -15.99
N LEU A 395 -4.17 7.05 -16.95
CA LEU A 395 -3.03 7.93 -17.21
C LEU A 395 -2.68 8.79 -15.99
N ALA A 396 -3.66 9.43 -15.37
CA ALA A 396 -3.46 10.32 -14.24
C ALA A 396 -2.87 9.59 -13.03
N SER A 397 -3.39 8.40 -12.70
CA SER A 397 -2.89 7.58 -11.59
C SER A 397 -1.47 7.05 -11.83
N GLN A 398 -1.12 6.68 -13.07
CA GLN A 398 0.24 6.25 -13.43
C GLN A 398 1.23 7.43 -13.50
N ALA A 399 0.78 8.56 -14.06
CA ALA A 399 1.56 9.79 -14.13
C ALA A 399 1.86 10.32 -12.72
N SER A 400 0.88 10.35 -11.82
CA SER A 400 1.09 10.77 -10.44
C SER A 400 2.10 9.88 -9.72
N ALA A 401 2.06 8.56 -9.92
CA ALA A 401 3.01 7.63 -9.33
C ALA A 401 4.43 7.86 -9.87
N THR A 402 4.55 8.09 -11.17
CA THR A 402 5.82 8.40 -11.85
C THR A 402 6.41 9.71 -11.32
N VAL A 403 5.60 10.76 -11.25
CA VAL A 403 6.03 12.08 -10.75
C VAL A 403 6.36 11.99 -9.25
N ALA A 404 5.58 11.25 -8.46
CA ALA A 404 5.87 11.03 -7.04
C ALA A 404 7.20 10.32 -6.83
N LEU A 405 7.50 9.28 -7.63
CA LEU A 405 8.78 8.57 -7.58
C LEU A 405 9.96 9.51 -7.82
N VAL A 406 9.88 10.35 -8.85
CA VAL A 406 10.90 11.34 -9.19
C VAL A 406 11.01 12.38 -8.08
N ALA A 407 9.89 12.95 -7.65
CA ALA A 407 9.83 13.96 -6.62
C ALA A 407 10.45 13.48 -5.30
N TYR A 408 10.01 12.32 -4.78
CA TYR A 408 10.56 11.76 -3.53
C TYR A 408 12.04 11.41 -3.65
N THR A 409 12.49 10.88 -4.80
CA THR A 409 13.90 10.57 -5.01
C THR A 409 14.76 11.84 -4.99
N LEU A 410 14.33 12.88 -5.71
CA LEU A 410 15.01 14.18 -5.71
C LEU A 410 15.01 14.82 -4.33
N PHE A 411 13.89 14.71 -3.61
CA PHE A 411 13.76 15.28 -2.28
C PHE A 411 14.73 14.63 -1.28
N VAL A 412 14.80 13.29 -1.28
CA VAL A 412 15.69 12.52 -0.40
C VAL A 412 17.17 12.70 -0.78
N THR A 413 17.51 12.64 -2.07
CA THR A 413 18.90 12.80 -2.53
C THR A 413 19.40 14.25 -2.42
N GLY A 414 18.51 15.23 -2.54
CA GLY A 414 18.78 16.63 -2.18
C GLY A 414 18.90 16.85 -0.66
N GLY A 415 18.73 15.79 0.13
CA GLY A 415 18.81 15.72 1.59
C GLY A 415 17.90 16.70 2.32
N GLN A 416 16.76 17.00 1.70
CA GLN A 416 15.64 17.61 2.39
C GLN A 416 14.74 16.49 2.92
N THR A 417 14.07 16.73 4.05
CA THR A 417 13.01 15.82 4.53
C THR A 417 11.68 16.54 4.46
N ALA A 418 10.71 15.97 3.75
CA ALA A 418 9.43 16.63 3.58
C ALA A 418 8.77 16.71 4.95
N GLY A 419 8.18 17.87 5.27
CA GLY A 419 7.47 18.07 6.52
C GLY A 419 6.46 16.95 6.74
N ARG A 420 6.31 16.49 7.98
CA ARG A 420 5.42 15.37 8.33
C ARG A 420 4.00 15.59 7.80
N TRP A 421 3.53 16.83 7.87
CA TRP A 421 2.23 17.27 7.37
C TRP A 421 2.09 17.22 5.86
N ALA A 422 3.13 17.59 5.11
CA ALA A 422 3.11 17.52 3.65
C ALA A 422 3.00 16.07 3.18
N ASN A 423 3.79 15.16 3.77
CA ASN A 423 3.71 13.73 3.43
C ASN A 423 2.37 13.11 3.80
N LEU A 424 1.80 13.49 4.94
CA LEU A 424 0.49 13.03 5.37
C LEU A 424 -0.62 13.54 4.46
N GLY A 425 -0.61 14.84 4.15
CA GLY A 425 -1.57 15.46 3.23
C GLY A 425 -1.52 14.82 1.85
N ILE A 426 -0.33 14.65 1.28
CA ILE A 426 -0.16 13.99 -0.03
C ILE A 426 -0.62 12.54 0.01
N GLY A 427 -0.28 11.80 1.06
CA GLY A 427 -0.68 10.40 1.22
C GLY A 427 -2.19 10.22 1.30
N LEU A 428 -2.86 11.04 2.14
CA LEU A 428 -4.31 11.03 2.26
C LEU A 428 -4.99 11.50 0.97
N PHE A 429 -4.53 12.61 0.39
CA PHE A 429 -5.10 13.15 -0.85
C PHE A 429 -4.97 12.16 -2.00
N TRP A 430 -3.80 11.52 -2.15
CA TRP A 430 -3.60 10.49 -3.16
C TRP A 430 -4.45 9.23 -2.88
N GLY A 431 -4.58 8.83 -1.61
CA GLY A 431 -5.45 7.73 -1.20
C GLY A 431 -6.92 7.98 -1.57
N VAL A 432 -7.42 9.18 -1.31
CA VAL A 432 -8.77 9.62 -1.70
C VAL A 432 -8.93 9.59 -3.22
N LEU A 433 -7.98 10.13 -3.96
CA LEU A 433 -8.06 10.14 -5.42
C LEU A 433 -8.02 8.72 -6.01
N LEU A 434 -7.26 7.82 -5.41
CA LEU A 434 -7.21 6.42 -5.80
C LEU A 434 -8.49 5.65 -5.47
N THR A 435 -9.19 6.00 -4.37
CA THR A 435 -10.43 5.34 -3.95
C THR A 435 -11.68 5.97 -4.55
N PHE A 436 -11.61 7.21 -5.03
CA PHE A 436 -12.71 7.96 -5.64
C PHE A 436 -13.47 7.22 -6.76
N PRO A 437 -12.84 6.40 -7.63
CA PRO A 437 -13.59 5.66 -8.65
C PRO A 437 -14.63 4.70 -8.06
N LEU A 438 -14.42 4.17 -6.84
CA LEU A 438 -15.42 3.38 -6.12
C LEU A 438 -16.71 4.18 -5.89
N PHE A 439 -16.57 5.49 -5.74
CA PHE A 439 -17.69 6.39 -5.53
C PHE A 439 -18.39 6.67 -6.87
N VAL A 440 -17.65 6.95 -7.94
CA VAL A 440 -18.28 7.26 -9.23
C VAL A 440 -19.02 6.05 -9.83
N SER A 441 -18.48 4.83 -9.68
CA SER A 441 -19.04 3.62 -10.30
C SER A 441 -20.38 3.14 -9.73
N GLY A 442 -20.80 3.64 -8.56
CA GLY A 442 -22.10 3.25 -7.98
C GLY A 442 -23.23 4.23 -8.25
N LEU A 443 -22.93 5.41 -8.80
CA LEU A 443 -23.90 6.48 -9.06
C LEU A 443 -24.49 6.20 -10.44
N ASP A 444 -25.81 5.99 -10.51
CA ASP A 444 -26.49 5.82 -11.80
C ASP A 444 -26.13 7.03 -12.68
N LEU A 445 -25.50 6.75 -13.83
CA LEU A 445 -25.04 7.72 -14.83
C LEU A 445 -26.24 8.32 -15.58
N HIS A 446 -27.21 8.89 -14.86
CA HIS A 446 -28.26 9.67 -15.48
C HIS A 446 -27.66 11.01 -15.94
N PRO A 447 -27.73 11.33 -17.25
CA PRO A 447 -27.13 12.54 -17.82
C PRO A 447 -27.74 13.85 -17.26
N ALA A 448 -28.87 13.79 -16.57
CA ALA A 448 -29.50 14.92 -15.90
C ALA A 448 -28.83 15.30 -14.56
N ASN A 449 -27.90 14.50 -14.04
CA ASN A 449 -27.34 14.71 -12.71
C ASN A 449 -26.14 15.68 -12.77
N LEU A 450 -26.42 16.99 -12.86
CA LEU A 450 -25.42 18.08 -12.89
C LEU A 450 -24.38 18.01 -11.76
N ALA A 451 -24.72 17.40 -10.63
CA ALA A 451 -23.80 17.15 -9.52
C ALA A 451 -22.65 16.19 -9.92
N MET A 452 -22.92 15.20 -10.77
CA MET A 452 -21.90 14.24 -11.24
C MET A 452 -20.88 14.90 -12.17
N THR A 453 -21.32 15.74 -13.11
CA THR A 453 -20.43 16.44 -14.04
C THR A 453 -19.50 17.41 -13.29
N ARG A 454 -19.97 18.03 -12.20
CA ARG A 454 -19.12 18.89 -11.36
C ARG A 454 -18.12 18.08 -10.51
N LEU A 455 -18.54 16.92 -10.01
CA LEU A 455 -17.68 16.03 -9.22
C LEU A 455 -16.55 15.42 -10.06
N THR A 456 -16.81 15.04 -11.32
CA THR A 456 -15.77 14.54 -12.23
C THR A 456 -14.75 15.62 -12.57
N VAL A 457 -15.18 16.85 -12.83
CA VAL A 457 -14.26 17.98 -13.07
C VAL A 457 -13.40 18.28 -11.84
N LEU A 458 -14.00 18.29 -10.64
CA LEU A 458 -13.26 18.46 -9.37
C LEU A 458 -12.23 17.35 -9.17
N PHE A 459 -12.57 16.13 -9.56
CA PHE A 459 -11.69 14.98 -9.47
C PHE A 459 -10.50 15.06 -10.42
N ASP A 460 -10.75 15.41 -11.68
CA ASP A 460 -9.70 15.62 -12.69
C ASP A 460 -8.77 16.77 -12.26
N ALA A 461 -9.35 17.87 -11.77
CA ALA A 461 -8.59 18.97 -11.17
C ALA A 461 -7.77 18.50 -9.96
N GLY A 462 -8.29 17.58 -9.15
CA GLY A 462 -7.59 16.97 -8.03
C GLY A 462 -6.32 16.21 -8.44
N TRP A 463 -6.38 15.43 -9.52
CA TRP A 463 -5.20 14.76 -10.09
C TRP A 463 -4.16 15.76 -10.60
N ILE A 464 -4.60 16.79 -11.32
CA ILE A 464 -3.72 17.85 -11.82
C ILE A 464 -3.04 18.56 -10.64
N LEU A 465 -3.79 18.90 -9.60
CA LEU A 465 -3.27 19.53 -8.39
C LEU A 465 -2.26 18.64 -7.68
N LEU A 466 -2.53 17.33 -7.55
CA LEU A 466 -1.60 16.38 -6.96
C LEU A 466 -0.29 16.34 -7.76
N ILE A 467 -0.37 16.22 -9.08
CA ILE A 467 0.80 16.18 -9.97
C ILE A 467 1.59 17.48 -9.86
N ALA A 468 0.92 18.64 -9.85
CA ALA A 468 1.55 19.95 -9.72
C ALA A 468 2.28 20.09 -8.37
N LEU A 469 1.66 19.63 -7.28
CA LEU A 469 2.25 19.68 -5.94
C LEU A 469 3.46 18.73 -5.81
N LEU A 470 3.39 17.54 -6.41
CA LEU A 470 4.53 16.62 -6.50
C LEU A 470 5.65 17.19 -7.37
N ALA A 471 5.34 17.82 -8.50
CA ALA A 471 6.31 18.49 -9.36
C ALA A 471 7.00 19.65 -8.64
N TRP A 472 6.25 20.44 -7.86
CA TRP A 472 6.79 21.50 -7.01
C TRP A 472 7.76 20.95 -5.95
N LEU A 473 7.40 19.84 -5.29
CA LEU A 473 8.31 19.14 -4.37
C LEU A 473 9.56 18.63 -5.10
N GLY A 474 9.41 18.04 -6.28
CA GLY A 474 10.53 17.59 -7.11
C GLY A 474 11.47 18.73 -7.49
N ARG A 475 10.94 19.89 -7.87
CA ARG A 475 11.71 21.10 -8.17
C ARG A 475 12.50 21.59 -6.95
N ARG A 476 11.90 21.55 -5.76
CA ARG A 476 12.57 21.91 -4.51
C ARG A 476 13.69 20.92 -4.16
N GLY A 477 13.45 19.62 -4.33
CA GLY A 477 14.45 18.57 -4.17
C GLY A 477 15.61 18.72 -5.15
N TRP A 478 15.31 19.02 -6.42
CA TRP A 478 16.29 19.28 -7.47
C TRP A 478 17.20 20.47 -7.12
N ARG A 479 16.64 21.59 -6.66
CA ARG A 479 17.43 22.74 -6.18
C ARG A 479 18.34 22.36 -5.01
N GLY A 480 17.84 21.58 -4.05
CA GLY A 480 18.65 21.08 -2.95
C GLY A 480 19.80 20.17 -3.43
N LEU A 481 19.54 19.32 -4.42
CA LEU A 481 20.58 18.47 -5.03
C LEU A 481 21.61 19.30 -5.81
N GLN A 482 21.20 20.37 -6.49
CA GLN A 482 22.11 21.28 -7.20
C GLN A 482 23.04 22.01 -6.23
N GLN A 483 22.53 22.49 -5.11
CA GLN A 483 23.30 23.22 -4.09
C GLN A 483 24.35 22.36 -3.36
N ARG A 484 24.19 21.04 -3.36
CA ARG A 484 25.16 20.15 -2.70
C ARG A 484 26.42 19.96 -3.54
N PRO A 485 27.62 20.08 -2.96
CA PRO A 485 28.87 19.78 -3.68
C PRO A 485 28.97 18.28 -4.00
N HIS A 486 28.49 17.40 -3.12
CA HIS A 486 28.46 15.96 -3.37
C HIS A 486 27.17 15.32 -2.84
N PRO A 487 26.50 14.43 -3.58
CA PRO A 487 25.21 13.87 -3.16
C PRO A 487 25.30 12.89 -1.98
N PHE A 488 26.50 12.40 -1.66
CA PHE A 488 26.74 11.41 -0.60
C PHE A 488 27.39 11.99 0.67
N LEU A 489 27.78 13.27 0.66
CA LEU A 489 28.37 13.91 1.83
C LEU A 489 27.28 14.65 2.62
N PRO A 490 27.34 14.62 3.97
CA PRO A 490 26.55 15.53 4.79
C PRO A 490 27.00 16.98 4.53
N ASN A 491 26.10 17.93 4.78
CA ASN A 491 26.44 19.36 4.74
C ASN A 491 27.36 19.73 5.89
#